data_AF-C0XV55-F1
#
_entry.id   AF-C0XV55-F1
#
_cell.length_a   1.000
_cell.length_b   1.000
_cell.length_c   1.000
_cell.angle_alpha   90.00
_cell.angle_beta   90.00
_cell.angle_gamma   90.00
#
_symmetry.space_group_name_H-M   'P 1'
#
loop_
_entity.id
_entity.type
_entity.pdbx_description
1 polymer ?
#
loop_
_entity_poly.entity_id
_entity_poly.type
_entity_poly.pdbx_seq_one_letter_code
_entity_poly.pdbx_strand_id
1 'polypeptide(L)'
;MATLIYAYADSTAVVGPLAPVAEPHSWDLCERHSANISAPVGWDMVRVEHVEIDDELEDMEEADLTALAEAVREAGRVTTGLVDTSQDPIEYAANHDFGDPGTSNHPVHRTKRVEEQINAAKAARRSHLRVVPDPTRENVERDN
;
A
#
# COMPACT_ATOMS: atom_id res chain seq x y z
N MET A 1 31.03 -20.23 -5.94
CA MET A 1 29.74 -20.78 -6.45
C MET A 1 28.71 -19.67 -6.35
N ALA A 2 27.79 -19.57 -7.32
CA ALA A 2 26.90 -18.42 -7.47
C ALA A 2 25.54 -18.84 -8.04
N THR A 3 24.50 -18.03 -7.87
CA THR A 3 23.20 -18.23 -8.50
C THR A 3 22.96 -17.16 -9.57
N LEU A 4 22.45 -17.56 -10.74
CA LEU A 4 22.09 -16.71 -11.86
C LEU A 4 20.58 -16.59 -11.97
N ILE A 5 20.09 -15.36 -12.17
CA ILE A 5 18.69 -15.05 -12.41
C ILE A 5 18.58 -14.14 -13.64
N TYR A 6 17.60 -14.40 -14.51
CA TYR A 6 17.27 -13.55 -15.65
C TYR A 6 15.96 -12.80 -15.43
N ALA A 7 16.04 -11.48 -15.31
CA ALA A 7 14.90 -10.58 -15.29
C ALA A 7 14.59 -10.10 -16.71
N TYR A 8 13.78 -10.89 -17.43
CA TYR A 8 13.46 -10.63 -18.85
C TYR A 8 12.76 -9.28 -19.07
N ALA A 9 11.85 -8.89 -18.17
CA ALA A 9 11.13 -7.62 -18.28
C ALA A 9 12.09 -6.41 -18.26
N ASP A 10 13.16 -6.52 -17.48
CA ASP A 10 14.16 -5.47 -17.29
C ASP A 10 15.40 -5.69 -18.15
N SER A 11 15.42 -6.71 -19.02
CA SER A 11 16.59 -7.12 -19.81
C SER A 11 17.87 -7.20 -18.98
N THR A 12 17.79 -7.82 -17.79
CA THR A 12 18.91 -7.86 -16.83
C THR A 12 19.24 -9.30 -16.43
N ALA A 13 20.53 -9.60 -16.31
CA ALA A 13 21.07 -10.83 -15.76
C ALA A 13 21.80 -10.55 -14.45
N VAL A 14 21.41 -11.23 -13.37
CA VAL A 14 21.99 -11.04 -12.04
C VAL A 14 22.73 -12.31 -11.62
N VAL A 15 24.00 -12.19 -11.28
CA VAL A 15 24.83 -13.25 -10.71
C VAL A 15 25.17 -12.86 -9.27
N GLY A 16 24.67 -13.62 -8.31
CA GLY A 16 24.88 -13.37 -6.88
C GLY A 16 25.39 -14.59 -6.11
N PRO A 17 25.55 -14.48 -4.78
CA PRO A 17 25.87 -15.61 -3.92
C PRO A 17 24.89 -16.77 -4.12
N LEU A 18 25.32 -17.99 -3.77
CA LEU A 18 24.47 -19.17 -3.89
C LEU A 18 23.21 -19.00 -3.03
N ALA A 19 22.04 -19.10 -3.66
CA ALA A 19 20.77 -18.97 -2.98
C ALA A 19 20.57 -20.09 -1.94
N PRO A 20 20.01 -19.79 -0.76
CA PRO A 20 19.78 -20.80 0.28
C PRO A 20 18.64 -21.76 -0.07
N VAL A 21 17.75 -21.36 -0.97
CA VAL A 21 16.58 -22.12 -1.41
C VAL A 21 16.61 -22.24 -2.93
N ALA A 22 16.29 -23.43 -3.44
CA ALA A 22 16.20 -23.65 -4.87
C ALA A 22 14.94 -22.99 -5.44
N GLU A 23 15.12 -22.09 -6.40
CA GLU A 23 14.02 -21.45 -7.12
C GLU A 23 13.85 -22.03 -8.54
N PRO A 24 12.61 -22.15 -9.06
CA PRO A 24 12.37 -22.70 -10.40
C PRO A 24 12.97 -21.88 -11.56
N HIS A 25 13.30 -20.61 -11.30
CA HIS A 25 13.76 -19.66 -12.32
C HIS A 25 15.19 -19.16 -12.07
N SER A 26 15.95 -19.89 -11.24
CA SER A 26 17.36 -19.61 -10.95
C SER A 26 18.25 -20.78 -11.39
N TRP A 27 19.52 -20.48 -11.64
CA TRP A 27 20.53 -21.48 -12.00
C TRP A 27 21.76 -21.38 -11.12
N ASP A 28 22.15 -22.48 -10.49
CA ASP A 28 23.38 -22.53 -9.72
C ASP A 28 24.58 -22.80 -10.61
N LEU A 29 25.57 -21.92 -10.51
CA LEU A 29 26.78 -21.91 -11.30
C LEU A 29 27.97 -22.29 -10.41
N CYS A 30 28.79 -23.22 -10.91
CA CYS A 30 30.12 -23.44 -10.34
C CYS A 30 31.00 -22.21 -10.60
N GLU A 31 32.09 -22.08 -9.85
CA GLU A 31 33.01 -20.93 -9.90
C GLU A 31 33.50 -20.59 -11.32
N ARG A 32 33.79 -21.63 -12.11
CA ARG A 32 34.19 -21.45 -13.51
C ARG A 32 33.07 -20.86 -14.38
N HIS A 33 31.82 -21.27 -14.17
CA HIS A 33 30.69 -20.77 -14.95
C HIS A 33 30.29 -19.37 -14.50
N SER A 34 30.34 -19.07 -13.20
CA SER A 34 30.06 -17.72 -12.70
C SER A 34 31.09 -16.70 -13.21
N ALA A 35 32.36 -17.07 -13.33
CA ALA A 35 33.41 -16.18 -13.86
C ALA A 35 33.26 -15.88 -15.36
N ASN A 36 32.78 -16.85 -16.15
CA ASN A 36 32.77 -16.74 -17.62
C ASN A 36 31.41 -16.37 -18.22
N ILE A 37 30.33 -16.40 -17.45
CA ILE A 37 29.00 -16.10 -17.98
C ILE A 37 28.87 -14.63 -18.41
N SER A 38 28.22 -14.40 -19.54
CA SER A 38 27.91 -13.07 -20.07
C SER A 38 26.41 -12.92 -20.28
N ALA A 39 25.94 -11.66 -20.29
CA ALA A 39 24.54 -11.35 -20.54
C ALA A 39 24.27 -11.40 -22.05
N PRO A 40 23.00 -11.59 -22.47
CA PRO A 40 22.59 -11.39 -23.85
C PRO A 40 22.94 -9.98 -24.35
N VAL A 41 23.00 -9.81 -25.68
CA VAL A 41 23.32 -8.51 -26.28
C VAL A 41 22.24 -7.49 -25.92
N GLY A 42 22.66 -6.34 -25.40
CA GLY A 42 21.76 -5.26 -24.96
C GLY A 42 21.11 -5.50 -23.61
N TRP A 43 21.56 -6.52 -22.86
CA TRP A 43 21.14 -6.76 -21.48
C TRP A 43 22.19 -6.27 -20.49
N ASP A 44 21.74 -5.81 -19.34
CA ASP A 44 22.61 -5.41 -18.23
C ASP A 44 23.05 -6.63 -17.41
N MET A 45 24.31 -6.66 -17.00
CA MET A 45 24.89 -7.71 -16.15
C MET A 45 25.22 -7.14 -14.77
N VAL A 46 24.59 -7.67 -13.73
CA VAL A 46 24.82 -7.28 -12.34
C VAL A 46 25.52 -8.43 -11.63
N ARG A 47 26.70 -8.16 -11.05
CA ARG A 47 27.48 -9.14 -10.29
C ARG A 47 27.55 -8.70 -8.83
N VAL A 48 27.03 -9.54 -7.94
CA VAL A 48 27.09 -9.34 -6.49
C VAL A 48 28.10 -10.34 -5.94
N GLU A 49 29.37 -9.91 -5.86
CA GLU A 49 30.47 -10.79 -5.45
C GLU A 49 30.57 -10.93 -3.93
N HIS A 50 30.08 -9.93 -3.18
CA HIS A 50 30.10 -9.94 -1.73
C HIS A 50 28.98 -9.06 -1.19
N VAL A 51 28.11 -9.63 -0.37
CA VAL A 51 27.24 -8.86 0.53
C VAL A 51 27.98 -8.88 1.85
N GLU A 52 28.74 -7.81 2.12
CA GLU A 52 29.28 -7.56 3.45
C GLU A 52 28.06 -7.27 4.32
N ILE A 53 27.65 -8.26 5.12
CA ILE A 53 26.75 -7.99 6.25
C ILE A 53 27.70 -7.43 7.30
N ASP A 54 27.54 -6.15 7.61
CA ASP A 54 28.35 -5.51 8.64
C ASP A 54 28.22 -6.31 9.95
N ASP A 55 29.35 -6.69 10.54
CA ASP A 55 29.39 -7.43 11.81
C ASP A 55 28.67 -6.64 12.92
N GLU A 56 28.56 -5.31 12.77
CA GLU A 56 27.75 -4.44 13.65
C GLU A 56 26.26 -4.86 13.73
N LEU A 57 25.73 -5.52 12.69
CA LEU A 57 24.36 -6.05 12.70
C LEU A 57 24.25 -7.37 13.49
N GLU A 58 25.33 -8.15 13.61
CA GLU A 58 25.35 -9.35 14.45
C GLU A 58 25.44 -8.98 15.94
N ASP A 59 26.11 -7.86 16.26
CA ASP A 59 26.23 -7.31 17.61
C ASP A 59 25.01 -6.45 18.03
N MET A 60 24.07 -6.15 17.12
CA MET A 60 22.83 -5.45 17.45
C MET A 60 21.95 -6.29 18.37
N GLU A 61 21.53 -5.70 19.49
CA GLU A 61 20.62 -6.36 20.42
C GLU A 61 19.30 -6.74 19.73
N GLU A 62 18.77 -7.94 20.02
CA GLU A 62 17.49 -8.44 19.48
C GLU A 62 16.32 -7.46 19.70
N ALA A 63 16.38 -6.68 20.79
CA ALA A 63 15.43 -5.62 21.09
C ALA A 63 15.46 -4.48 20.06
N ASP A 64 16.63 -4.10 19.57
CA ASP A 64 16.81 -3.03 18.58
C ASP A 64 16.35 -3.49 17.19
N LEU A 65 16.67 -4.73 16.81
CA LEU A 65 16.14 -5.36 15.59
C LEU A 65 14.60 -5.40 15.61
N THR A 66 14.02 -5.75 16.75
CA THR A 66 12.56 -5.76 16.93
C THR A 66 11.99 -4.34 16.82
N ALA A 67 12.60 -3.35 17.48
CA ALA A 67 12.17 -1.95 17.43
C ALA A 67 12.22 -1.38 16.01
N LEU A 68 13.26 -1.70 15.23
CA LEU A 68 13.37 -1.31 13.83
C LEU A 68 12.26 -1.94 12.97
N ALA A 69 11.97 -3.23 13.17
CA ALA A 69 10.88 -3.91 12.47
C ALA A 69 9.51 -3.27 12.78
N GLU A 70 9.28 -2.82 14.01
CA GLU A 70 8.07 -2.07 14.35
C GLU A 70 8.00 -0.71 13.67
N ALA A 71 9.11 0.03 13.66
CA ALA A 71 9.19 1.35 13.04
C ALA A 71 8.94 1.28 11.52
N VAL A 72 9.53 0.31 10.82
CA VAL A 72 9.33 0.10 9.38
C VAL A 72 7.88 -0.27 9.08
N ARG A 73 7.27 -1.16 9.89
CA ARG A 73 5.86 -1.52 9.76
C ARG A 73 4.95 -0.30 9.90
N GLU A 74 5.20 0.57 10.88
CA GLU A 74 4.41 1.78 11.08
C GLU A 74 4.61 2.81 9.97
N ALA A 75 5.84 2.99 9.48
CA ALA A 75 6.13 3.87 8.33
C ALA A 75 5.47 3.37 7.03
N GLY A 76 5.42 2.05 6.83
CA GLY A 76 4.76 1.42 5.69
C GLY A 76 3.24 1.63 5.68
N ARG A 77 2.59 1.67 6.85
CA ARG A 77 1.14 1.90 7.00
C ARG A 77 0.69 3.21 6.36
N VAL A 78 1.51 4.26 6.43
CA VAL A 78 1.16 5.60 5.93
C VAL A 78 1.42 5.76 4.43
N THR A 79 2.45 5.11 3.90
CA THR A 79 2.96 5.37 2.54
C THR A 79 2.40 4.43 1.47
N THR A 80 2.10 3.19 1.83
CA THR A 80 1.66 2.15 0.87
C THR A 80 0.14 1.94 0.86
N GLY A 81 -0.60 2.61 1.76
CA GLY A 81 -2.03 2.39 1.92
C GLY A 81 -2.36 1.00 2.47
N LEU A 82 -1.38 0.33 3.10
CA LEU A 82 -1.58 -0.95 3.76
C LEU A 82 -2.53 -0.75 4.95
N VAL A 83 -3.81 -1.03 4.72
CA VAL A 83 -4.83 -1.05 5.77
C VAL A 83 -4.52 -2.17 6.74
N ASP A 84 -4.91 -2.01 8.00
CA ASP A 84 -4.73 -3.05 9.02
C ASP A 84 -5.46 -4.33 8.57
N THR A 85 -4.71 -5.39 8.19
CA THR A 85 -5.28 -6.68 7.77
C THR A 85 -5.60 -7.58 8.96
N SER A 86 -5.51 -7.04 10.18
CA SER A 86 -5.90 -7.72 11.42
C SER A 86 -7.38 -8.13 11.41
N GLN A 87 -8.20 -7.43 10.61
CA GLN A 87 -9.58 -7.76 10.33
C GLN A 87 -9.70 -8.27 8.90
N ASP A 88 -10.18 -9.50 8.73
CA ASP A 88 -10.38 -10.08 7.41
C ASP A 88 -11.40 -9.23 6.62
N PRO A 89 -11.09 -8.71 5.41
CA PRO A 89 -11.97 -7.82 4.66
C PRO A 89 -13.36 -8.40 4.32
N ILE A 90 -13.53 -9.71 4.50
CA ILE A 90 -14.76 -10.47 4.25
C ILE A 90 -15.44 -10.97 5.52
N GLU A 91 -14.88 -10.71 6.71
CA GLU A 91 -15.52 -11.07 7.97
C GLU A 91 -16.61 -10.06 8.34
N TYR A 92 -17.86 -10.43 8.08
CA TYR A 92 -19.05 -9.70 8.50
C TYR A 92 -19.73 -10.46 9.64
N ALA A 93 -20.27 -9.73 10.62
CA ALA A 93 -21.12 -10.33 11.65
C ALA A 93 -22.32 -11.03 11.00
N ALA A 94 -22.83 -12.11 11.59
CA ALA A 94 -23.92 -12.91 11.01
C ALA A 94 -25.24 -12.13 10.77
N ASN A 95 -25.37 -10.95 11.38
CA ASN A 95 -26.49 -10.02 11.23
C ASN A 95 -26.20 -8.83 10.30
N HIS A 96 -25.08 -8.85 9.55
CA HIS A 96 -24.71 -7.75 8.68
C HIS A 96 -25.58 -7.75 7.41
N ASP A 97 -26.46 -6.74 7.29
CA ASP A 97 -27.32 -6.55 6.14
C ASP A 97 -26.64 -5.69 5.08
N PHE A 98 -26.20 -6.31 3.98
CA PHE A 98 -25.62 -5.63 2.83
C PHE A 98 -26.62 -4.72 2.10
N GLY A 99 -27.92 -4.88 2.35
CA GLY A 99 -29.00 -4.06 1.80
C GLY A 99 -29.40 -2.86 2.66
N ASP A 100 -28.84 -2.72 3.87
CA ASP A 100 -29.23 -1.62 4.76
C ASP A 100 -28.72 -0.27 4.23
N PRO A 101 -29.60 0.70 3.92
CA PRO A 101 -29.19 2.02 3.45
C PRO A 101 -28.34 2.79 4.48
N GLY A 102 -28.53 2.51 5.77
CA GLY A 102 -27.83 3.19 6.86
C GLY A 102 -26.35 2.81 6.98
N THR A 103 -26.02 1.53 6.79
CA THR A 103 -24.71 0.98 7.14
C THR A 103 -23.92 0.40 5.96
N SER A 104 -24.58 -0.11 4.91
CA SER A 104 -23.91 -0.85 3.84
C SER A 104 -23.02 0.00 2.94
N ASN A 105 -21.98 -0.59 2.33
CA ASN A 105 -21.18 0.09 1.30
C ASN A 105 -21.78 -0.04 -0.12
N HIS A 106 -23.09 -0.32 -0.22
CA HIS A 106 -23.74 -0.60 -1.50
C HIS A 106 -23.75 0.65 -2.41
N PRO A 107 -23.44 0.52 -3.72
CA PRO A 107 -23.29 1.67 -4.64
C PRO A 107 -24.51 2.60 -4.69
N VAL A 108 -25.72 2.04 -4.57
CA VAL A 108 -26.99 2.80 -4.63
C VAL A 108 -27.19 3.70 -3.39
N HIS A 109 -26.71 3.27 -2.23
CA HIS A 109 -26.91 3.99 -0.95
C HIS A 109 -25.72 4.87 -0.57
N ARG A 110 -24.52 4.54 -1.10
CA ARG A 110 -23.27 5.23 -0.79
C ARG A 110 -23.32 6.72 -1.13
N THR A 111 -23.77 7.09 -2.33
CA THR A 111 -23.78 8.49 -2.79
C THR A 111 -24.71 9.35 -1.92
N LYS A 112 -25.94 8.89 -1.68
CA LYS A 112 -26.92 9.57 -0.85
C LYS A 112 -26.43 9.76 0.59
N ARG A 113 -25.81 8.75 1.19
CA ARG A 113 -25.26 8.84 2.55
C ARG A 113 -24.12 9.85 2.66
N VAL A 114 -23.19 9.83 1.71
CA VAL A 114 -22.07 10.79 1.68
C VAL A 114 -22.60 12.22 1.58
N GLU A 115 -23.61 12.44 0.73
CA GLU A 115 -24.25 13.75 0.60
C GLU A 115 -24.95 14.19 1.90
N GLU A 116 -25.71 13.31 2.55
CA GLU A 116 -26.35 13.58 3.85
C GLU A 116 -25.32 13.91 4.93
N GLN A 117 -24.21 13.17 5.03
CA GLN A 117 -23.12 13.44 5.97
C GLN A 117 -22.46 14.81 5.71
N ILE A 118 -22.19 15.14 4.45
CA ILE A 118 -21.64 16.44 4.06
C ILE A 118 -22.60 17.56 4.45
N ASN A 119 -23.91 17.38 4.22
CA ASN A 119 -24.93 18.35 4.57
C ASN A 119 -25.06 18.53 6.09
N ALA A 120 -25.03 17.43 6.85
CA ALA A 120 -25.02 17.46 8.32
C ALA A 120 -23.79 18.20 8.87
N ALA A 121 -22.60 17.94 8.31
CA ALA A 121 -21.38 18.64 8.69
C ALA A 121 -21.43 20.15 8.35
N LYS A 122 -21.99 20.51 7.18
CA LYS A 122 -22.23 21.91 6.80
C LYS A 122 -23.23 22.59 7.75
N ALA A 123 -24.30 21.90 8.13
CA ALA A 123 -25.29 22.41 9.07
C ALA A 123 -24.68 22.64 10.47
N ALA A 124 -23.90 21.68 10.98
CA ALA A 124 -23.22 21.81 12.27
C ALA A 124 -22.26 23.03 12.29
N ARG A 125 -21.47 23.20 11.23
CA ARG A 125 -20.55 24.35 11.07
C ARG A 125 -21.28 25.69 10.97
N ARG A 126 -22.51 25.69 10.45
CA ARG A 126 -23.32 26.90 10.22
C ARG A 126 -24.42 27.09 11.27
N SER A 127 -24.37 26.38 12.38
CA SER A 127 -25.37 26.43 13.47
C SER A 127 -25.59 27.84 14.05
N HIS A 128 -24.59 28.73 13.96
CA HIS A 128 -24.66 30.11 14.40
C HIS A 128 -25.06 31.11 13.29
N LEU A 129 -25.21 30.67 12.04
CA LEU A 129 -25.69 31.50 10.93
C LEU A 129 -27.19 31.29 10.75
N ARG A 130 -27.95 32.39 10.73
CA ARG A 130 -29.37 32.38 10.34
C ARG A 130 -29.49 32.96 8.93
N VAL A 131 -30.16 32.24 8.04
CA VAL A 131 -30.50 32.77 6.71
C VAL A 131 -31.51 33.90 6.92
N VAL A 132 -31.13 35.12 6.55
CA VAL A 132 -32.04 36.27 6.47
C VAL A 132 -32.67 36.23 5.08
N PRO A 133 -34.00 36.11 4.96
CA PRO A 133 -34.69 36.19 3.67
C PRO A 133 -34.38 37.50 2.95
N ASP A 134 -34.25 37.46 1.62
CA ASP A 134 -34.00 38.64 0.80
C ASP A 134 -35.27 39.50 0.72
N PRO A 135 -35.24 40.78 1.17
CA PRO A 135 -36.43 41.64 1.21
C PRO A 135 -37.01 41.96 -0.17
N THR A 136 -36.25 41.74 -1.26
CA THR A 136 -36.73 41.99 -2.62
C THR A 136 -37.72 40.95 -3.13
N ARG A 137 -37.79 39.76 -2.49
CA ARG A 137 -38.79 38.73 -2.83
C ARG A 137 -40.16 39.00 -2.20
N GLU A 138 -40.22 39.64 -1.03
CA GLU A 138 -41.48 39.95 -0.35
C GLU A 138 -42.25 41.11 -0.99
N ASN A 139 -41.56 42.04 -1.66
CA ASN A 139 -42.21 43.18 -2.32
C ASN A 139 -42.90 42.81 -3.65
N VAL A 140 -42.60 41.66 -4.25
CA VAL A 140 -43.23 41.22 -5.52
C VAL A 140 -44.57 40.51 -5.27
N GLU A 141 -44.79 39.96 -4.07
CA GLU A 141 -46.03 39.26 -3.71
C GLU A 141 -47.10 40.17 -3.08
N ARG A 142 -46.76 41.42 -2.71
CA ARG A 142 -47.71 42.40 -2.14
C ARG A 142 -48.33 43.36 -3.16
N ASP A 143 -47.80 43.41 -4.38
CA ASP A 143 -48.27 44.30 -5.46
C ASP A 143 -49.09 43.56 -6.55
N ASN A 144 -49.76 42.45 -6.21
CA ASN A 144 -50.78 41.78 -7.04
C ASN A 144 -52.12 41.67 -6.33
#